data_AF-A0A959KAP6-F1
#
_entry.id   AF-A0A959KAP6-F1
#
_cell.length_a   1.000
_cell.length_b   1.000
_cell.length_c   1.000
_cell.angle_alpha   90.00
_cell.angle_beta   90.00
_cell.angle_gamma   90.00
#
_symmetry.space_group_name_H-M   'P 1'
#
loop_
_entity.id
_entity.type
_entity.pdbx_description
1 polymer ?
#
loop_
_entity_poly.entity_id
_entity_poly.type
_entity_poly.pdbx_seq_one_letter_code
_entity_poly.pdbx_strand_id
1 'polypeptide(L)'
;MNTKLTLSLDQEIIQKAKEYAQKKNVSLSFIVENYLLKITSDYDDLIAESSIVNELSGIINLDEDFDYRQAHAEYLTEKYR
;
A
#
# COMPACT_ATOMS: atom_id res chain seq x y z
N MET A 1 -16.70 2.71 13.07
CA MET A 1 -17.91 1.99 12.61
C MET A 1 -17.93 2.04 11.10
N ASN A 2 -18.07 0.90 10.41
CA ASN A 2 -18.05 0.86 8.96
C ASN A 2 -19.49 0.92 8.43
N THR A 3 -19.75 1.83 7.49
CA THR A 3 -21.05 2.03 6.84
C THR A 3 -20.96 1.74 5.35
N LYS A 4 -22.07 1.34 4.73
CA LYS A 4 -22.10 1.06 3.29
C LYS A 4 -22.37 2.35 2.52
N LEU A 5 -21.51 2.66 1.55
CA LEU A 5 -21.70 3.73 0.57
C LEU A 5 -22.15 3.11 -0.76
N THR A 6 -23.32 3.50 -1.25
CA THR A 6 -23.83 3.07 -2.56
C THR A 6 -23.69 4.22 -3.55
N LEU A 7 -22.94 4.01 -4.63
CA LEU A 7 -22.69 4.99 -5.68
C LEU A 7 -23.33 4.55 -7.00
N SER A 8 -23.98 5.47 -7.70
CA SER A 8 -24.45 5.27 -9.08
C SER A 8 -23.37 5.74 -10.05
N LEU A 9 -22.88 4.84 -10.90
CA LEU A 9 -21.78 5.07 -11.84
C LEU A 9 -22.11 4.37 -13.15
N ASP A 10 -21.49 4.82 -14.24
CA ASP A 10 -21.62 4.14 -15.53
C ASP A 10 -21.09 2.71 -15.47
N GLN A 11 -21.83 1.79 -16.10
CA GLN A 11 -21.49 0.36 -16.10
C GLN A 11 -20.09 0.09 -16.67
N GLU A 12 -19.69 0.82 -17.71
CA GLU A 12 -18.35 0.69 -18.30
C GLU A 12 -17.24 1.08 -17.31
N ILE A 13 -17.48 2.10 -16.48
CA ILE A 13 -16.54 2.55 -15.46
C ILE A 13 -16.42 1.48 -14.38
N ILE A 14 -17.54 0.91 -13.93
CA ILE A 14 -17.56 -0.19 -12.95
C ILE A 14 -16.74 -1.38 -13.45
N GLN A 15 -16.87 -1.73 -14.73
CA GLN A 15 -16.15 -2.84 -15.33
C GLN A 15 -14.63 -2.59 -15.36
N LYS A 16 -14.20 -1.43 -15.86
CA LYS A 16 -12.78 -1.03 -15.88
C LYS A 16 -12.18 -1.00 -14.47
N ALA A 17 -12.94 -0.50 -13.49
CA ALA A 17 -12.49 -0.46 -12.10
C ALA A 17 -12.30 -1.88 -11.51
N LYS A 18 -13.18 -2.83 -11.82
CA LYS A 18 -13.06 -4.23 -11.37
C LYS A 18 -11.83 -4.91 -11.96
N GLU A 19 -11.58 -4.73 -13.24
CA GLU A 19 -10.40 -5.26 -13.91
C GLU A 19 -9.11 -4.70 -13.32
N TYR A 20 -9.07 -3.38 -13.07
CA TYR A 20 -7.94 -2.74 -12.42
C TYR A 20 -7.69 -3.31 -11.01
N ALA A 21 -8.74 -3.40 -10.20
CA ALA A 21 -8.66 -3.91 -8.83
C ALA A 21 -8.14 -5.37 -8.80
N GLN A 22 -8.67 -6.22 -9.69
CA GLN A 22 -8.20 -7.61 -9.84
C GLN A 22 -6.73 -7.68 -10.25
N LYS A 23 -6.31 -6.89 -11.25
CA LYS A 23 -4.92 -6.86 -11.72
C LYS A 23 -3.95 -6.41 -10.62
N LYS A 24 -4.41 -5.55 -9.71
CA LYS A 24 -3.64 -5.06 -8.56
C LYS A 24 -3.80 -5.91 -7.30
N ASN A 25 -4.61 -6.97 -7.35
CA ASN A 25 -4.95 -7.84 -6.21
C ASN A 25 -5.46 -7.05 -4.99
N VAL A 26 -6.32 -6.05 -5.24
CA VAL A 26 -6.97 -5.22 -4.21
C VAL A 26 -8.48 -5.18 -4.44
N SER A 27 -9.25 -4.79 -3.42
CA SER A 27 -10.70 -4.63 -3.56
C SER A 27 -11.09 -3.24 -4.08
N LEU A 28 -12.26 -3.13 -4.73
CA LEU A 28 -12.80 -1.81 -5.11
C LEU A 28 -13.02 -0.91 -3.89
N SER A 29 -13.57 -1.48 -2.81
CA SER A 29 -13.81 -0.73 -1.57
C SER A 29 -12.52 -0.14 -1.02
N PHE A 30 -11.43 -0.90 -1.03
CA PHE A 30 -10.11 -0.41 -0.63
C PHE A 30 -9.65 0.78 -1.48
N ILE A 31 -9.80 0.70 -2.81
CA ILE A 31 -9.43 1.80 -3.71
C ILE A 31 -10.24 3.06 -3.41
N VAL A 32 -11.56 2.93 -3.28
CA VAL A 32 -12.46 4.07 -3.05
C VAL A 32 -12.21 4.68 -1.67
N GLU A 33 -12.06 3.87 -0.64
CA GLU A 33 -11.77 4.32 0.73
C GLU A 33 -10.45 5.09 0.80
N ASN A 34 -9.37 4.55 0.22
CA ASN A 34 -8.08 5.23 0.18
C ASN A 34 -8.11 6.53 -0.64
N TYR A 35 -8.87 6.56 -1.73
CA TYR A 35 -9.02 7.78 -2.50
C TYR A 35 -9.78 8.85 -1.70
N LEU A 36 -10.88 8.47 -1.04
CA LEU A 36 -11.65 9.37 -0.19
C LEU A 36 -10.78 9.90 0.95
N LEU A 37 -10.08 9.02 1.67
CA LEU A 37 -9.10 9.40 2.69
C LEU A 37 -8.12 10.45 2.15
N LYS A 38 -7.49 10.17 1.01
CA LYS A 38 -6.51 11.07 0.38
C LYS A 38 -7.06 12.48 0.10
N ILE A 39 -8.32 12.61 -0.29
CA ILE A 39 -8.90 13.92 -0.64
C ILE A 39 -9.59 14.62 0.53
N THR A 40 -9.95 13.89 1.58
CA THR A 40 -10.61 14.44 2.78
C THR A 40 -9.65 14.74 3.92
N SER A 41 -8.42 14.20 3.87
CA SER A 41 -7.38 14.55 4.83
C SER A 41 -6.83 15.93 4.50
N ASP A 42 -7.10 16.90 5.37
CA ASP A 42 -6.45 18.20 5.36
C ASP A 42 -4.95 18.02 5.64
N TYR A 43 -4.12 18.03 4.58
CA TYR A 43 -2.66 18.20 4.56
C TYR A 43 -1.72 17.07 5.08
N ASP A 44 -0.72 16.80 4.22
CA ASP A 44 0.65 16.28 4.38
C ASP A 44 1.02 15.04 5.24
N ASP A 45 0.22 14.60 6.21
CA ASP A 45 0.66 13.50 7.10
C ASP A 45 0.41 12.07 6.53
N LEU A 46 -0.34 11.95 5.44
CA LEU A 46 -0.69 10.65 4.85
C LEU A 46 0.47 9.91 4.16
N ILE A 47 1.58 10.59 3.86
CA ILE A 47 2.76 9.88 3.33
C ILE A 47 3.44 9.07 4.45
N ALA A 48 3.25 9.46 5.72
CA ALA A 48 3.83 8.77 6.87
C ALA A 48 2.98 7.56 7.33
N GLU A 49 1.66 7.56 7.09
CA GLU A 49 0.75 6.56 7.66
C GLU A 49 -0.11 5.81 6.62
N SER A 50 0.48 5.43 5.49
CA SER A 50 -0.13 4.35 4.70
C SER A 50 -0.17 3.09 5.57
N SER A 51 -1.37 2.56 5.85
CA SER A 51 -1.57 1.31 6.63
C SER A 51 -0.64 0.20 6.14
N ILE A 52 -0.43 0.12 4.83
CA ILE A 52 0.46 -0.87 4.21
C ILE A 52 1.93 -0.61 4.56
N VAL A 53 2.38 0.66 4.56
CA VAL A 53 3.77 0.99 4.92
C VAL A 53 4.01 0.72 6.40
N ASN A 54 3.04 1.00 7.27
CA ASN A 54 3.12 0.69 8.70
C ASN A 54 3.08 -0.83 8.96
N GLU A 55 2.16 -1.54 8.31
CA GLU A 55 2.07 -3.01 8.36
C GLU A 55 3.35 -3.67 7.87
N LEU A 56 4.03 -3.11 6.86
CA LEU A 56 5.29 -3.66 6.33
C LEU A 56 6.51 -3.25 7.14
N SER A 57 6.58 -2.00 7.64
CA SER A 57 7.77 -1.51 8.35
C SER A 57 7.97 -2.18 9.72
N GLY A 58 6.89 -2.61 10.38
CA GLY A 58 6.96 -3.31 11.66
C GLY A 58 7.30 -4.81 11.58
N ILE A 59 7.44 -5.38 10.38
CA ILE A 59 7.74 -6.82 10.19
C ILE A 59 9.23 -7.10 10.44
N ILE A 60 10.09 -6.13 10.13
CA ILE A 60 11.54 -6.30 10.19
C ILE A 60 12.06 -5.51 11.38
N ASN A 61 12.48 -6.22 12.42
CA ASN A 61 13.26 -5.65 13.51
C ASN A 61 14.73 -5.73 13.14
N LEU A 62 15.41 -4.58 13.05
CA LEU A 62 16.85 -4.49 12.86
C LEU A 62 17.49 -4.03 14.16
N ASP A 63 18.68 -4.56 14.45
CA ASP A 63 19.50 -4.07 15.57
C ASP A 63 19.92 -2.61 15.32
N GLU A 64 20.11 -1.83 16.39
CA GLU A 64 20.48 -0.40 16.28
C GLU A 64 21.78 -0.16 15.51
N ASP A 65 22.66 -1.17 15.49
CA ASP A 65 23.96 -1.18 14.83
C ASP A 65 23.98 -1.94 13.49
N PHE A 66 22.81 -2.27 12.93
CA PHE A 66 22.73 -3.01 11.67
C PHE A 66 23.37 -2.25 10.49
N ASP A 67 24.50 -2.76 9.97
CA ASP A 67 25.13 -2.22 8.77
C ASP A 67 24.51 -2.81 7.49
N TYR A 68 23.51 -2.11 6.98
CA TYR A 68 22.87 -2.42 5.69
C TYR A 68 23.87 -2.61 4.54
N ARG A 69 24.97 -1.83 4.51
CA ARG A 69 25.92 -1.88 3.39
C ARG A 69 26.71 -3.18 3.39
N GLN A 70 27.11 -3.65 4.58
CA GLN A 70 27.80 -4.92 4.74
C GLN A 70 26.87 -6.09 4.38
N ALA A 71 25.67 -6.13 4.97
CA ALA A 71 24.69 -7.20 4.71
C ALA A 71 24.33 -7.30 3.21
N HIS A 72 24.19 -6.15 2.53
CA HIS A 72 23.93 -6.12 1.10
C HIS A 72 25.11 -6.63 0.26
N ALA A 73 26.35 -6.28 0.63
CA ALA A 73 27.54 -6.76 -0.05
C ALA A 73 27.73 -8.29 0.10
N GLU A 74 27.46 -8.83 1.29
CA GLU A 74 27.49 -10.27 1.56
C GLU A 74 26.43 -11.01 0.73
N TYR A 75 25.18 -10.52 0.72
CA TYR A 75 24.10 -11.08 -0.08
C TYR A 75 24.45 -11.13 -1.58
N LEU A 76 24.98 -10.04 -2.13
CA LEU A 76 25.36 -10.00 -3.54
C LEU A 76 26.51 -10.98 -3.85
N THR A 77 27.47 -11.11 -2.94
CA THR A 77 28.58 -12.06 -3.08
C THR A 77 28.09 -13.50 -3.08
N GLU A 78 27.11 -13.83 -2.24
CA GLU A 78 26.52 -15.17 -2.17
C GLU A 78 25.60 -15.46 -3.36
N LYS A 79 24.80 -14.48 -3.80
CA LYS A 79 23.87 -14.62 -4.93
C LYS A 79 24.57 -14.86 -6.27
N TYR A 80 25.71 -14.21 -6.48
CA TYR A 80 26.48 -14.28 -7.74
C TYR A 80 27.73 -15.16 -7.62
N ARG A 81 27.80 -15.98 -6.57
CA ARG A 81 28.74 -17.09 -6.46
C ARG A 81 28.31 -18.25 -7.34
#